data_AF-F7QGY8-F1
#
_entry.id   AF-F7QGY8-F1
#
_cell.length_a   1.000
_cell.length_b   1.000
_cell.length_c   1.000
_cell.angle_alpha   90.00
_cell.angle_beta   90.00
_cell.angle_gamma   90.00
#
_symmetry.space_group_name_H-M   'P 1'
#
loop_
_entity.id
_entity.type
_entity.pdbx_description
1 polymer ?
#
loop_
_entity_poly.entity_id
_entity_poly.type
_entity_poly.pdbx_seq_one_letter_code
_entity_poly.pdbx_strand_id
1 'polypeptide(L)'
;MDRAALATYCGAYALWAEATEAIQKFGTMVKSPSGYPMQSPYIAIANRQAEIMMRIASEFGFTPASRSRISTPQLNEPTLFDLTEGD
;
A
#
# COMPACT_ATOMS: atom_id res chain seq x y z
N MET A 1 -2.97 -1.65 19.33
CA MET A 1 -3.72 -2.06 18.13
C MET A 1 -2.79 -2.20 16.91
N ASP A 2 -1.64 -1.52 16.90
CA ASP A 2 -0.75 -1.43 15.72
C ASP A 2 0.26 -2.56 15.52
N ARG A 3 0.59 -3.30 16.58
CA ARG A 3 1.60 -4.39 16.51
C ARG A 3 1.17 -5.52 15.58
N ALA A 4 -0.12 -5.85 15.54
CA ALA A 4 -0.65 -6.90 14.68
C ALA A 4 -0.61 -6.49 13.19
N ALA A 5 -0.97 -5.23 12.88
CA ALA A 5 -0.87 -4.69 11.53
C ALA A 5 0.58 -4.64 11.05
N LEU A 6 1.51 -4.21 11.90
CA LEU A 6 2.94 -4.20 11.59
C LEU A 6 3.49 -5.61 11.36
N ALA A 7 3.16 -6.57 12.23
CA ALA A 7 3.58 -7.96 12.06
C ALA A 7 3.06 -8.56 10.74
N THR A 8 1.81 -8.23 10.38
CA THR A 8 1.21 -8.66 9.11
C THR A 8 1.93 -8.03 7.91
N TYR A 9 2.31 -6.76 7.98
CA TYR A 9 3.11 -6.09 6.95
C TYR A 9 4.46 -6.79 6.75
N CYS A 10 5.17 -7.07 7.84
CA CYS A 10 6.44 -7.79 7.77
C CYS A 10 6.29 -9.19 7.18
N GLY A 11 5.24 -9.93 7.56
CA GLY A 11 4.95 -11.24 6.99
C GLY A 11 4.63 -11.18 5.50
N ALA A 12 3.83 -10.19 5.07
CA ALA A 12 3.53 -9.96 3.66
C ALA A 12 4.81 -9.63 2.86
N TYR A 13 5.69 -8.79 3.41
CA TYR A 13 6.97 -8.47 2.79
C TYR A 13 7.88 -9.69 2.61
N ALA A 14 7.99 -10.56 3.63
CA ALA A 14 8.81 -11.76 3.55
C ALA A 14 8.33 -12.68 2.41
N LEU A 15 7.02 -12.96 2.33
CA LEU A 15 6.44 -13.76 1.26
C LEU A 15 6.58 -13.11 -0.11
N TRP A 16 6.46 -11.78 -0.18
CA TRP A 16 6.70 -11.04 -1.42
C TRP A 16 8.16 -11.15 -1.89
N ALA A 17 9.12 -11.07 -0.98
CA ALA A 17 10.54 -11.21 -1.28
C ALA A 17 10.86 -12.61 -1.80
N GLU A 18 10.40 -13.66 -1.12
CA GLU A 18 10.55 -15.05 -1.55
C GLU A 18 9.95 -15.29 -2.94
N ALA A 19 8.73 -14.78 -3.18
CA ALA A 19 8.08 -14.87 -4.49
C ALA A 19 8.88 -14.12 -5.58
N THR A 20 9.46 -12.97 -5.25
CA THR A 20 10.26 -12.17 -6.18
C THR A 20 11.57 -12.88 -6.54
N GLU A 21 12.26 -13.49 -5.58
CA GLU A 21 13.44 -14.32 -5.85
C GLU A 21 13.08 -15.53 -6.73
N ALA A 22 11.93 -16.18 -6.47
CA ALA A 22 11.45 -17.27 -7.31
C ALA A 22 11.15 -16.81 -8.75
N ILE A 23 10.55 -15.63 -8.93
CA ILE A 23 10.31 -15.05 -10.27
C ILE A 23 11.65 -14.78 -10.98
N GLN A 24 12.65 -14.25 -10.29
CA GLN A 24 13.98 -14.03 -10.88
C GLN A 24 14.65 -15.34 -11.29
N LYS A 25 14.49 -16.40 -10.50
CA LYS A 25 15.11 -17.70 -10.75
C LYS A 25 14.40 -18.50 -11.85
N PHE A 26 13.07 -18.53 -11.85
CA PHE A 26 12.28 -19.39 -12.74
C PHE A 26 11.64 -18.65 -13.91
N GLY A 27 11.64 -17.32 -13.89
CA GLY A 27 11.00 -16.48 -14.88
C GLY A 27 9.53 -16.20 -14.58
N THR A 28 8.98 -15.29 -15.37
CA THR A 28 7.58 -14.82 -15.25
C THR A 28 6.57 -15.76 -15.93
N MET A 29 7.04 -16.65 -16.80
CA MET A 29 6.26 -17.67 -17.50
C MET A 29 6.82 -19.05 -17.24
N VAL A 30 5.93 -20.00 -16.94
CA VAL A 30 6.23 -21.41 -16.75
C VAL A 30 5.47 -22.25 -17.78
N LYS A 31 6.02 -23.39 -18.16
CA LYS A 31 5.31 -24.32 -19.04
C LYS A 31 4.27 -25.09 -18.22
N SER A 32 3.03 -25.12 -18.70
CA SER A 32 2.02 -26.01 -18.15
C SER A 32 2.40 -27.47 -18.42
N PRO A 33 1.83 -28.44 -17.68
CA PRO A 33 1.96 -29.86 -18.00
C PRO A 33 1.47 -30.20 -19.43
N SER A 34 0.55 -29.38 -19.98
CA SER A 34 0.04 -29.49 -21.35
C SER A 34 0.92 -28.80 -22.41
N GLY A 35 2.04 -28.17 -22.02
CA GLY A 35 3.01 -27.56 -22.93
C GLY A 35 2.71 -26.11 -23.32
N TYR A 36 1.61 -25.53 -22.86
CA TYR A 36 1.29 -24.13 -23.11
C TYR A 36 1.99 -23.20 -22.11
N PRO A 37 2.40 -21.99 -22.52
CA PRO A 37 2.92 -21.00 -21.59
C PRO A 37 1.82 -20.54 -20.62
N MET A 38 2.11 -20.59 -19.33
CA MET A 38 1.26 -20.08 -18.26
C MET A 38 2.04 -19.07 -17.43
N GLN A 39 1.34 -18.11 -16.83
CA GLN A 39 1.95 -17.19 -15.87
C GLN A 39 2.46 -17.95 -14.66
N SER A 40 3.63 -17.54 -14.16
CA SER A 40 4.20 -18.09 -12.93
C SER A 40 3.28 -17.87 -11.73
N PRO A 41 2.98 -18.88 -10.90
CA PRO A 41 2.14 -18.73 -9.71
C PRO A 41 2.75 -17.76 -8.68
N TYR A 42 4.08 -17.58 -8.71
CA TYR A 42 4.78 -16.63 -7.86
C TYR A 42 4.38 -15.18 -8.16
N ILE A 43 3.96 -14.86 -9.39
CA ILE A 43 3.44 -13.52 -9.73
C ILE A 43 2.14 -13.24 -8.99
N ALA A 44 1.24 -14.22 -8.91
CA ALA A 44 -0.02 -14.06 -8.18
C ALA A 44 0.24 -13.80 -6.68
N ILE A 45 1.20 -14.53 -6.10
CA ILE A 45 1.62 -14.33 -4.71
C ILE A 45 2.21 -12.92 -4.53
N ALA A 46 3.18 -12.53 -5.36
CA ALA A 46 3.83 -11.22 -5.27
C ALA A 46 2.81 -10.07 -5.37
N ASN A 47 1.89 -10.13 -6.35
CA ASN A 47 0.86 -9.10 -6.52
C ASN A 47 -0.05 -9.01 -5.30
N ARG A 48 -0.48 -10.15 -4.75
CA ARG A 48 -1.36 -10.18 -3.58
C ARG A 48 -0.69 -9.60 -2.33
N GLN A 49 0.57 -9.97 -2.10
CA GLN A 49 1.31 -9.46 -0.93
C GLN A 49 1.62 -7.97 -1.05
N ALA A 50 1.96 -7.48 -2.25
CA ALA A 50 2.15 -6.06 -2.50
C ALA A 50 0.86 -5.26 -2.21
N GLU A 51 -0.31 -5.78 -2.57
CA GLU A 51 -1.58 -5.15 -2.26
C GLU A 51 -1.85 -5.08 -0.74
N ILE A 52 -1.58 -6.17 -0.01
CA ILE A 52 -1.71 -6.22 1.45
C ILE A 52 -0.77 -5.19 2.10
N MET A 53 0.49 -5.14 1.67
CA MET A 53 1.46 -4.17 2.14
C MET A 53 0.98 -2.72 1.90
N MET A 54 0.46 -2.41 0.72
CA MET A 54 -0.06 -1.06 0.41
C MET A 54 -1.25 -0.67 1.28
N ARG A 55 -2.21 -1.59 1.51
CA ARG A 55 -3.36 -1.35 2.39
C ARG A 55 -2.91 -1.05 3.82
N ILE A 56 -2.00 -1.86 4.36
CA ILE A 56 -1.47 -1.64 5.71
C ILE A 56 -0.66 -0.33 5.78
N ALA A 57 0.15 -0.02 4.75
CA ALA A 57 0.90 1.22 4.67
C ALA A 57 0.00 2.47 4.65
N SER A 58 -1.20 2.37 4.05
CA SER A 58 -2.16 3.47 4.09
C SER A 58 -2.76 3.71 5.47
N GLU A 59 -2.94 2.67 6.29
CA GLU A 59 -3.40 2.81 7.69
C GLU A 59 -2.35 3.51 8.56
N PHE A 60 -1.06 3.23 8.30
CA PHE A 60 0.06 3.86 9.03
C PHE A 60 0.38 5.30 8.60
N GLY A 61 -0.28 5.85 7.58
CA GLY A 61 0.04 7.20 7.09
C GLY A 61 1.32 7.27 6.24
N PHE A 62 1.83 6.14 5.77
CA PHE A 62 2.99 6.09 4.87
C PHE A 62 2.66 6.53 3.44
N THR A 63 1.38 6.71 3.10
CA THR A 63 0.98 7.25 1.80
C THR A 63 0.56 8.72 1.90
N PRO A 64 0.87 9.56 0.90
CA PRO A 64 0.40 10.95 0.84
C PRO A 64 -1.12 11.08 0.96
N ALA A 65 -1.88 10.15 0.37
CA ALA A 65 -3.34 10.11 0.41
C ALA A 65 -3.92 9.86 1.81
N SER A 66 -3.18 9.15 2.68
CA SER A 66 -3.58 8.97 4.08
C SER A 66 -3.52 10.28 4.87
N ARG A 67 -2.59 11.18 4.50
CA ARG A 67 -2.39 12.46 5.21
C ARG A 67 -3.48 13.49 4.87
N SER A 68 -4.01 13.47 3.65
CA SER A 68 -5.06 14.42 3.23
C SER A 68 -6.44 14.15 3.83
N ARG A 69 -6.67 12.98 4.45
CA ARG A 69 -7.93 12.64 5.10
C ARG A 69 -8.12 13.35 6.46
N ILE A 70 -7.08 13.98 6.98
CA ILE A 70 -7.19 14.88 8.13
C ILE A 70 -7.72 16.22 7.62
N SER A 71 -9.01 16.28 7.33
CA SER A 71 -9.70 17.55 7.12
C SER A 71 -9.87 18.21 8.49
N THR A 72 -9.01 19.19 8.79
CA THR A 72 -9.25 20.08 9.93
C THR A 72 -10.56 20.81 9.67
N PRO A 73 -11.55 20.79 10.59
CA PRO A 73 -12.70 21.66 10.46
C PRO A 73 -12.15 23.09 10.36
N GLN A 74 -12.41 23.75 9.24
CA GLN A 74 -12.19 25.19 9.10
C GLN A 74 -13.16 25.83 10.09
N LEU A 75 -12.73 26.05 11.32
CA LEU A 75 -13.37 27.02 12.19
C LEU A 75 -13.26 28.33 11.40
N ASN A 76 -14.42 28.84 10.97
CA ASN A 76 -14.55 30.20 10.46
C ASN A 76 -14.23 31.16 11.63
N GLU A 77 -12.97 31.24 12.01
CA GLU A 77 -12.47 32.32 12.82
C GLU A 77 -12.43 33.54 11.91
N PRO A 78 -13.12 34.65 12.27
CA PRO A 78 -13.07 35.86 11.47
C PRO A 78 -11.61 36.25 11.30
N THR A 79 -11.23 36.47 10.05
CA THR A 79 -9.86 36.81 9.71
C THR A 79 -9.57 38.23 10.18
N LEU A 80 -8.30 38.55 10.41
CA LEU A 80 -7.89 39.89 10.83
C LEU A 80 -8.37 40.99 9.83
N PHE A 81 -8.57 40.62 8.57
CA PHE A 81 -9.12 41.50 7.53
C PHE A 81 -10.60 41.85 7.77
N ASP A 82 -11.40 40.90 8.27
CA ASP A 82 -12.82 41.12 8.60
C ASP A 82 -13.01 42.12 9.75
N LEU A 83 -11.97 42.31 10.59
CA LEU A 83 -11.98 43.23 11.72
C LEU A 83 -11.55 44.66 11.34
N THR A 84 -11.01 44.87 10.13
CA THR A 84 -10.44 46.16 9.71
C THR A 84 -11.32 46.94 8.72
N GLU A 85 -12.42 46.35 8.21
CA GLU A 85 -13.32 47.00 7.24
C GLU A 85 -14.57 47.63 7.90
N GLY A 86 -14.62 47.69 9.23
CA GLY A 86 -15.69 48.33 9.99
C GLY A 86 -15.29 49.69 10.56
N ASP A 87 -15.09 50.70 9.70
CA ASP A 87 -15.19 52.14 10.03
C ASP A 87 -15.76 52.91 8.82
#